data_AF-A0A317CWA5-F1
#
_entry.id   AF-A0A317CWA5-F1
#
_cell.length_a   1.000
_cell.length_b   1.000
_cell.length_c   1.000
_cell.angle_alpha   90.00
_cell.angle_beta   90.00
_cell.angle_gamma   90.00
#
_symmetry.space_group_name_H-M   'P 1'
#
loop_
_entity.id
_entity.type
_entity.pdbx_description
1 polymer ?
#
loop_
_entity_poly.entity_id
_entity_poly.type
_entity_poly.pdbx_seq_one_letter_code
_entity_poly.pdbx_strand_id
1 'polypeptide(L)' 'TPTPTPTTPVTCVTASNYAHVGAGRAYQSGGYAYANGSNQRMGLYNTFYTSALKQTGPNYWVVGC' A
#
# COMPACT_ATOMS: atom_id res chain seq x y z
N THR A 1 -15.51 27.53 13.61
CA THR A 1 -14.28 26.77 13.88
C THR A 1 -13.95 25.95 12.65
N PRO A 2 -12.83 26.18 11.94
CA PRO A 2 -12.41 25.26 10.90
C PRO A 2 -11.86 23.99 11.55
N THR A 3 -12.54 22.88 11.36
CA THR A 3 -12.01 21.55 11.69
C THR A 3 -10.76 21.33 10.84
N PRO A 4 -9.59 21.00 11.41
CA PRO A 4 -8.47 20.55 10.59
C PRO A 4 -8.91 19.23 9.95
N THR A 5 -9.24 19.25 8.66
CA THR A 5 -9.31 18.02 7.88
C THR A 5 -7.95 17.35 8.03
N PRO A 6 -7.86 16.11 8.53
CA PRO A 6 -6.59 15.41 8.53
C PRO A 6 -6.18 15.24 7.07
N THR A 7 -5.29 16.12 6.61
CA THR A 7 -4.53 15.93 5.38
C THR A 7 -3.71 14.67 5.65
N THR A 8 -4.26 13.51 5.28
CA THR A 8 -3.55 12.23 5.40
C THR A 8 -2.21 12.45 4.72
N PRO A 9 -1.09 12.46 5.46
CA PRO A 9 0.19 12.69 4.83
C PRO A 9 0.34 11.62 3.77
N VAL A 10 0.60 12.05 2.55
CA VAL A 10 0.81 11.16 1.41
C VAL A 10 2.09 10.38 1.72
N THR A 11 1.92 9.23 2.36
CA THR A 11 3.03 8.41 2.81
C THR A 11 3.38 7.45 1.69
N CYS A 12 4.54 7.69 1.09
CA CYS A 12 5.17 6.72 0.21
C CYS A 12 5.97 5.75 1.07
N VAL A 13 5.55 4.50 1.07
CA VAL A 13 6.21 3.41 1.79
C VAL A 13 6.78 2.45 0.77
N THR A 14 8.10 2.31 0.75
CA THR A 14 8.78 1.31 -0.07
C THR A 14 9.19 0.17 0.85
N ALA A 15 8.61 -1.00 0.62
CA ALA A 15 8.89 -2.21 1.39
C ALA A 15 8.65 -3.45 0.51
N SER A 16 9.07 -4.61 1.00
CA SER A 16 8.78 -5.87 0.32
C SER A 16 7.28 -6.15 0.29
N ASN A 17 6.80 -6.86 -0.73
CA ASN A 17 5.40 -7.24 -0.86
C ASN A 17 4.89 -7.98 0.38
N TYR A 18 5.73 -8.84 0.97
CA TYR A 18 5.44 -9.47 2.25
C TYR A 18 5.21 -8.46 3.39
N ALA A 19 6.09 -7.47 3.52
CA ALA A 19 6.02 -6.44 4.57
C ALA A 19 4.79 -5.52 4.40
N HIS A 20 4.39 -5.25 3.16
CA HIS A 20 3.17 -4.48 2.88
C HIS A 20 1.92 -5.21 3.34
N VAL A 21 1.83 -6.51 3.09
CA VAL A 21 0.70 -7.33 3.54
C VAL A 21 0.68 -7.45 5.06
N GLY A 22 1.83 -7.72 5.68
CA GLY A 22 1.94 -7.78 7.14
C GLY A 22 1.60 -6.45 7.83
N ALA A 23 1.84 -5.32 7.17
CA ALA A 23 1.49 -4.00 7.66
C ALA A 23 0.06 -3.55 7.29
N GLY A 24 -0.75 -4.39 6.63
CA GLY A 24 -2.11 -4.05 6.23
C GLY A 24 -2.21 -3.05 5.07
N ARG A 25 -1.12 -2.77 4.35
CA ARG A 25 -1.10 -1.87 3.18
C ARG A 25 -1.45 -2.59 1.88
N ALA A 26 -1.25 -3.90 1.85
CA ALA A 26 -1.56 -4.78 0.73
C ALA A 26 -2.27 -6.05 1.20
N TYR A 27 -2.81 -6.82 0.28
CA TYR A 27 -3.29 -8.17 0.51
C TYR A 27 -2.66 -9.13 -0.50
N GLN A 28 -2.51 -10.40 -0.13
CA GLN A 28 -2.02 -11.43 -1.04
C GLN A 28 -3.20 -12.25 -1.56
N SER A 29 -3.19 -12.58 -2.86
CA SER A 29 -4.16 -13.47 -3.49
C SER A 29 -3.51 -14.20 -4.66
N GLY A 30 -3.71 -15.52 -4.74
CA GLY A 30 -3.15 -16.34 -5.83
C GLY A 30 -1.63 -16.24 -5.99
N GLY A 31 -0.88 -15.98 -4.91
CA GLY A 31 0.59 -15.83 -4.92
C GLY A 31 1.10 -14.43 -5.32
N TYR A 32 0.21 -13.48 -5.59
CA TYR A 32 0.56 -12.08 -5.88
C TYR A 32 0.11 -11.16 -4.75
N ALA A 33 0.81 -10.04 -4.57
CA ALA A 33 0.42 -8.96 -3.69
C ALA A 33 -0.33 -7.87 -4.47
N TYR A 34 -1.35 -7.33 -3.84
CA TYR A 34 -2.24 -6.30 -4.37
C TYR A 34 -2.38 -5.18 -3.35
N ALA A 35 -2.35 -3.93 -3.81
CA ALA A 35 -2.52 -2.78 -2.94
C ALA A 35 -3.95 -2.71 -2.38
N ASN A 36 -4.09 -2.45 -1.07
CA ASN A 36 -5.41 -2.27 -0.46
C ASN A 36 -6.07 -0.97 -0.97
N GLY A 37 -7.30 -1.05 -1.44
CA GLY A 37 -8.04 0.08 -2.00
C GLY A 37 -7.94 0.16 -3.52
N SER A 38 -6.75 0.30 -4.11
CA SER A 38 -6.62 0.39 -5.57
C SER A 38 -6.64 -0.96 -6.30
N ASN A 39 -6.45 -2.07 -5.58
CA ASN A 39 -6.33 -3.43 -6.15
C ASN A 39 -5.26 -3.56 -7.25
N GLN A 40 -4.29 -2.64 -7.31
CA GLN A 40 -3.19 -2.75 -8.24
C GLN A 40 -2.25 -3.87 -7.84
N ARG A 41 -1.88 -4.69 -8.82
CA ARG A 41 -0.92 -5.78 -8.65
C ARG A 41 0.49 -5.22 -8.44
N MET A 42 1.07 -5.55 -7.30
CA MET A 42 2.43 -5.17 -6.89
C MET A 42 3.49 -6.16 -7.39
N GLY A 43 3.08 -7.37 -7.72
CA GLY A 43 3.98 -8.46 -8.10
C GLY A 43 3.85 -9.64 -7.15
N LEU A 44 4.86 -10.51 -7.11
CA LEU A 44 4.83 -11.74 -6.31
C LEU A 44 4.82 -11.43 -4.81
N TYR A 45 4.04 -12.19 -4.04
CA TYR A 45 4.03 -12.09 -2.58
C TYR A 45 5.28 -12.77 -2.00
N ASN A 46 6.38 -12.03 -1.89
CA ASN A 46 7.61 -12.49 -1.26
C ASN A 46 8.36 -11.32 -0.59
N THR A 47 9.50 -11.62 0.04
CA THR A 47 10.40 -10.63 0.65
C THR A 47 11.42 -10.05 -0.35
N PHE A 48 11.70 -10.75 -1.45
CA PHE A 48 12.66 -10.33 -2.48
C PHE A 48 12.11 -9.26 -3.44
N TYR A 49 10.79 -9.22 -3.63
CA TYR A 49 10.10 -8.29 -4.50
C TYR A 49 9.62 -7.10 -3.67
N THR A 50 10.16 -5.93 -4.01
CA THR A 50 9.89 -4.66 -3.34
C THR A 50 8.95 -3.83 -4.19
N SER A 51 8.05 -3.11 -3.55
CA SER A 51 7.13 -2.20 -4.22
C SER A 51 6.94 -0.94 -3.39
N ALA A 52 6.68 0.18 -4.07
CA ALA A 52 6.29 1.41 -3.43
C ALA A 52 4.76 1.48 -3.36
N LEU A 53 4.23 1.78 -2.17
CA LEU A 53 2.83 2.09 -1.98
C LEU A 53 2.68 3.52 -1.50
N LYS A 54 1.81 4.28 -2.17
CA LYS A 54 1.44 5.63 -1.78
C LYS A 54 0.06 5.62 -1.16
N GLN A 55 -0.03 6.09 0.08
CA GLN A 55 -1.30 6.31 0.74
C GLN A 55 -1.97 7.55 0.14
N THR A 56 -3.09 7.36 -0.55
CA THR A 56 -3.91 8.47 -1.08
C THR A 56 -5.15 8.73 -0.23
N GLY A 57 -5.47 7.84 0.70
CA GLY A 57 -6.55 8.00 1.66
C GLY A 57 -6.57 6.92 2.74
N PRO A 58 -7.54 6.96 3.67
CA PRO A 58 -7.70 5.94 4.70
C PRO A 58 -7.95 4.58 4.03
N ASN A 59 -7.09 3.59 4.31
CA ASN A 59 -7.10 2.26 3.67
C ASN A 59 -7.01 2.25 2.13
N TYR A 60 -6.59 3.37 1.52
CA TYR A 60 -6.40 3.47 0.08
C TYR A 60 -4.92 3.65 -0.25
N TRP A 61 -4.35 2.61 -0.84
CA TRP A 61 -2.97 2.49 -1.26
C TRP A 61 -2.91 2.31 -2.77
N VAL A 62 -2.03 3.06 -3.41
CA VAL A 62 -1.78 3.00 -4.85
C VAL A 62 -0.36 2.51 -5.06
N VAL A 63 -0.14 1.66 -6.07
CA VAL A 63 1.21 1.23 -6.44
C VAL A 63 1.93 2.39 -7.12
N GLY A 64 3.09 2.75 -6.58
CA GLY A 64 3.91 3.87 -7.01
C GLY A 64 4.02 4.95 -5.94
N CYS A 65 5.06 5.76 -6.07
CA CYS A 65 5.20 7.09 -5.51
C CYS A 65 5.51 7.99 -6.71
#